data_AF-A0A661WGP6-F1
#
_entry.id   AF-A0A661WGP6-F1
#
_cell.length_a   1.000
_cell.length_b   1.000
_cell.length_c   1.000
_cell.angle_alpha   90.00
_cell.angle_beta   90.00
_cell.angle_gamma   90.00
#
_symmetry.space_group_name_H-M   'P 1'
#
loop_
_entity.id
_entity.type
_entity.pdbx_description
1 polymer ?
#
loop_
_entity_poly.entity_id
_entity_poly.type
_entity_poly.pdbx_seq_one_letter_code
_entity_poly.pdbx_strand_id
1 'polypeptide(L)'
;MFLTHLSLTDFRIFSRFDQAVPLNSLILVGDNAQGKTSLLEAVYYLSTLDSFQASNSLDLINFSALQNDLAVCRIVADFRKKDTDHHLEIRIIKDTNSNGNNIIRKEVLLDGSQQKINSVIGTFNAVLFLPHMLQIVTGAPQLRRHYLNLTLAQVDPTYTESISEYNKTLAQRNALLKQLNERSGDVDQLSYWDEKITQAGAYIIHARIQAIKDIGYIAASIHQELTRGDEILRLNYLPSFDPAASPPGQIELPLENALDRSGVELKDIQDGYREKLLS
;
A
#
# COMPACT_ATOMS: atom_id res chain seq x y z
N MET A 1 2.50 -18.75 7.41
CA MET A 1 2.51 -18.75 5.94
C MET A 1 3.92 -19.07 5.49
N PHE A 2 4.10 -19.82 4.41
CA PHE A 2 5.41 -20.25 3.96
C PHE A 2 5.50 -20.29 2.43
N LEU A 3 6.48 -19.60 1.84
CA LEU A 3 6.77 -19.63 0.41
C LEU A 3 7.56 -20.91 0.10
N THR A 4 7.02 -21.79 -0.74
CA THR A 4 7.65 -23.08 -1.09
C THR A 4 8.43 -23.00 -2.41
N HIS A 5 8.03 -22.10 -3.31
CA HIS A 5 8.63 -21.99 -4.63
C HIS A 5 8.51 -20.57 -5.17
N LEU A 6 9.54 -20.09 -5.88
CA LEU A 6 9.54 -18.81 -6.58
C LEU A 6 10.06 -19.00 -8.00
N SER A 7 9.25 -18.59 -8.98
CA SER A 7 9.63 -18.54 -10.38
C SER A 7 9.44 -17.14 -10.94
N LEU A 8 10.46 -16.63 -11.62
CA LEU A 8 10.48 -15.33 -12.27
C LEU A 8 10.79 -15.53 -13.75
N THR A 9 10.08 -14.81 -14.61
CA THR A 9 10.36 -14.74 -16.05
C THR A 9 10.36 -13.28 -16.46
N ASP A 10 11.45 -12.85 -17.10
CA ASP A 10 11.64 -11.47 -17.56
C ASP A 10 11.37 -10.42 -16.47
N PHE A 11 11.80 -10.68 -15.23
CA PHE A 11 11.66 -9.78 -14.09
C PHE A 11 13.01 -9.18 -13.71
N ARG A 12 13.13 -7.85 -13.74
CA ARG A 12 14.37 -7.12 -13.43
C ARG A 12 15.55 -7.69 -14.21
N ILE A 13 16.59 -8.16 -13.53
CA ILE A 13 17.77 -8.76 -14.17
C ILE A 13 17.57 -10.22 -14.60
N PHE A 14 16.49 -10.87 -14.15
CA PHE A 14 16.24 -12.28 -14.41
C PHE A 14 15.46 -12.46 -15.71
N SER A 15 16.09 -13.09 -16.71
CA SER A 15 15.35 -13.67 -17.85
C SER A 15 14.56 -14.89 -17.38
N ARG A 16 15.19 -15.74 -16.56
CA ARG A 16 14.55 -16.85 -15.85
C ARG A 16 15.19 -17.07 -14.48
N PHE A 17 14.37 -17.25 -13.47
CA PHE A 17 14.74 -17.74 -12.15
C PHE A 17 13.66 -18.72 -11.70
N ASP A 18 14.03 -19.86 -11.14
CA ASP A 18 13.09 -20.95 -10.87
C ASP A 18 13.70 -21.82 -9.77
N GLN A 19 13.25 -21.63 -8.52
CA GLN A 19 13.85 -22.26 -7.34
C GLN A 19 12.82 -22.56 -6.25
N ALA A 20 13.01 -23.72 -5.61
CA ALA A 20 12.36 -24.04 -4.35
C ALA A 20 12.94 -23.19 -3.22
N VAL A 21 12.08 -22.76 -2.30
CA VAL A 21 12.46 -21.97 -1.12
C VAL A 21 12.43 -22.91 0.10
N PRO A 22 13.51 -22.95 0.91
CA PRO A 22 13.57 -23.82 2.09
C PRO A 22 12.70 -23.29 3.24
N LEU A 23 12.24 -24.19 4.13
CA LEU A 23 11.31 -23.88 5.23
C LEU A 23 11.79 -22.79 6.22
N ASN A 24 13.09 -22.66 6.35
CA ASN A 24 13.72 -21.83 7.37
C ASN A 24 14.43 -20.63 6.71
N SER A 25 15.62 -20.30 7.20
CA SER A 25 16.40 -19.18 6.69
C SER A 25 17.00 -19.50 5.32
N LEU A 26 16.77 -18.61 4.35
CA LEU A 26 17.46 -18.57 3.08
C LEU A 26 18.48 -17.41 3.14
N ILE A 27 19.76 -17.72 2.89
CA ILE A 27 20.82 -16.72 2.80
C ILE A 27 21.20 -16.57 1.33
N LEU A 28 21.03 -15.36 0.79
CA LEU A 28 21.44 -15.00 -0.57
C LEU A 28 22.84 -14.40 -0.53
N VAL A 29 23.81 -15.08 -1.14
CA VAL A 29 25.22 -14.65 -1.19
C VAL A 29 25.60 -14.34 -2.63
N GLY A 30 26.41 -13.30 -2.81
CA GLY A 30 26.96 -12.91 -4.11
C GLY A 30 27.37 -11.45 -4.10
N ASP A 31 28.01 -11.00 -5.18
CA ASP A 31 28.44 -9.62 -5.32
C ASP A 31 27.27 -8.64 -5.44
N ASN A 32 27.57 -7.35 -5.34
CA ASN A 32 26.58 -6.29 -5.57
C ASN A 32 26.01 -6.38 -7.00
N ALA A 33 24.76 -5.93 -7.16
CA ALA A 33 24.02 -5.96 -8.43
C ALA A 33 23.72 -7.35 -9.03
N GLN A 34 23.97 -8.45 -8.30
CA GLN A 34 23.63 -9.82 -8.73
C GLN A 34 22.15 -10.21 -8.52
N GLY A 35 21.25 -9.25 -8.28
CA GLY A 35 19.81 -9.51 -8.19
C GLY A 35 19.28 -9.95 -6.83
N LYS A 36 20.10 -9.96 -5.78
CA LYS A 36 19.65 -10.27 -4.40
C LYS A 36 18.45 -9.39 -3.99
N THR A 37 18.57 -8.08 -4.20
CA THR A 37 17.49 -7.12 -3.92
C THR A 37 16.29 -7.32 -4.83
N SER A 38 16.50 -7.72 -6.10
CA SER A 38 15.42 -8.05 -7.03
C SER A 38 14.65 -9.30 -6.61
N LEU A 39 15.29 -10.30 -6.01
CA LEU A 39 14.57 -11.46 -5.43
C LEU A 39 13.69 -11.03 -4.25
N LEU A 40 14.21 -10.22 -3.34
CA LEU A 40 13.43 -9.67 -2.23
C LEU A 40 12.27 -8.80 -2.73
N GLU A 41 12.50 -8.03 -3.80
CA GLU A 41 11.47 -7.25 -4.48
C GLU A 41 10.37 -8.14 -5.06
N ALA A 42 10.71 -9.22 -5.75
CA ALA A 42 9.70 -10.13 -6.30
C ALA A 42 8.81 -10.72 -5.20
N VAL A 43 9.41 -11.18 -4.10
CA VAL A 43 8.68 -11.72 -2.94
C VAL A 43 7.79 -10.66 -2.30
N TYR A 44 8.31 -9.45 -2.09
CA TYR A 44 7.51 -8.37 -1.52
C TYR A 44 6.39 -7.90 -2.46
N TYR A 45 6.66 -7.86 -3.76
CA TYR A 45 5.68 -7.49 -4.78
C TYR A 45 4.52 -8.48 -4.87
N LEU A 46 4.76 -9.78 -4.60
CA LEU A 46 3.68 -10.77 -4.46
C LEU A 46 2.70 -10.42 -3.33
N SER A 47 3.18 -9.77 -2.27
CA SER A 47 2.34 -9.42 -1.10
C SER A 47 1.58 -8.11 -1.25
N THR A 48 2.22 -7.11 -1.87
CA THR A 48 1.72 -5.72 -1.87
C THR A 48 1.31 -5.22 -3.24
N LEU A 49 1.73 -5.91 -4.31
CA LEU A 49 1.59 -5.43 -5.68
C LEU A 49 2.29 -4.08 -5.96
N ASP A 50 3.18 -3.68 -5.04
CA ASP A 50 3.94 -2.43 -5.03
C ASP A 50 5.45 -2.71 -4.98
N SER A 51 6.23 -1.87 -5.66
CA SER A 51 7.68 -2.01 -5.72
C SER A 51 8.35 -0.91 -4.93
N PHE A 52 9.34 -1.28 -4.12
CA PHE A 52 10.18 -0.32 -3.40
C PHE A 52 11.37 0.21 -4.21
N GLN A 53 11.63 -0.31 -5.42
CA GLN A 53 12.72 0.14 -6.29
C GLN A 53 12.23 0.78 -7.60
N ALA A 54 11.09 0.34 -8.14
CA ALA A 54 10.56 0.81 -9.41
C ALA A 54 9.61 1.99 -9.19
N SER A 55 9.75 3.01 -10.03
CA SER A 55 8.80 4.12 -10.08
C SER A 55 7.63 3.81 -11.02
N ASN A 56 7.82 2.90 -11.98
CA ASN A 56 6.80 2.49 -12.93
C ASN A 56 6.81 0.96 -13.15
N SER A 57 5.70 0.40 -13.65
CA SER A 57 5.61 -1.05 -13.86
C SER A 57 6.54 -1.60 -14.96
N LEU A 58 7.01 -0.77 -15.91
CA LEU A 58 7.95 -1.21 -16.94
C LEU A 58 9.33 -1.49 -16.35
N ASP A 59 9.74 -0.75 -15.31
CA ASP A 59 11.03 -0.96 -14.65
C ASP A 59 11.15 -2.37 -14.05
N LEU A 60 10.01 -3.03 -13.78
CA LEU A 60 9.97 -4.42 -13.30
C LEU A 60 10.22 -5.44 -14.41
N ILE A 61 9.99 -5.08 -15.68
CA ILE A 61 10.21 -5.96 -16.83
C ILE A 61 11.70 -5.94 -17.18
N ASN A 62 12.23 -7.11 -17.53
CA ASN A 62 13.62 -7.24 -17.97
C ASN A 62 13.89 -6.36 -19.21
N PHE A 63 15.04 -5.68 -19.19
CA PHE A 63 15.41 -4.74 -20.24
C PHE A 63 15.45 -5.36 -21.64
N SER A 64 15.93 -6.61 -21.76
CA SER A 64 15.97 -7.32 -23.04
C SER A 64 14.57 -7.66 -23.53
N ALA A 65 13.65 -8.00 -22.62
CA ALA A 65 12.26 -8.29 -22.98
C ALA A 65 11.52 -7.03 -23.47
N LEU A 66 11.83 -5.86 -22.89
CA LEU A 66 11.23 -4.57 -23.28
C LEU A 66 11.52 -4.14 -24.72
N GLN A 67 12.58 -4.68 -25.34
CA GLN A 67 12.92 -4.42 -26.74
C GLN A 67 11.90 -5.01 -27.72
N ASN A 68 11.07 -5.95 -27.27
CA ASN A 68 10.01 -6.53 -28.08
C ASN A 68 8.73 -5.70 -27.98
N ASP A 69 7.90 -5.72 -29.03
CA ASP A 69 6.60 -5.04 -29.01
C ASP A 69 5.68 -5.61 -27.92
N LEU A 70 5.70 -6.93 -27.76
CA LEU A 70 5.02 -7.64 -26.67
C LEU A 70 6.06 -8.16 -25.68
N ALA A 71 5.95 -7.73 -24.42
CA ALA A 71 6.76 -8.23 -23.31
C ALA A 71 5.86 -8.70 -22.17
N VAL A 72 6.15 -9.87 -21.61
CA VAL A 72 5.39 -10.47 -20.50
C VAL A 72 6.33 -10.85 -19.37
N CYS A 73 6.38 -10.01 -18.34
CA CYS A 73 7.05 -10.32 -17.09
C CYS A 73 6.11 -11.16 -16.21
N ARG A 74 6.61 -12.25 -15.62
CA ARG A 74 5.84 -13.16 -14.75
C ARG A 74 6.55 -13.35 -13.42
N ILE A 75 5.78 -13.26 -12.34
CA ILE A 75 6.21 -13.56 -10.97
C ILE A 75 5.24 -14.61 -10.44
N VAL A 76 5.75 -15.80 -10.13
CA VAL A 76 4.95 -16.96 -9.73
C VAL A 76 5.46 -17.47 -8.39
N ALA A 77 4.54 -17.73 -7.47
CA ALA A 77 4.83 -18.28 -6.16
C ALA A 77 3.86 -19.40 -5.78
N ASP A 78 4.43 -20.49 -5.27
CA ASP A 78 3.68 -21.49 -4.53
C ASP A 78 3.92 -21.26 -3.04
N PHE A 79 2.86 -21.29 -2.23
CA PHE A 79 2.97 -21.04 -0.80
C PHE A 79 1.87 -21.76 0.00
N ARG A 80 2.15 -22.01 1.27
CA ARG A 80 1.21 -22.59 2.22
C ARG A 80 0.68 -21.55 3.20
N LYS A 81 -0.65 -21.49 3.36
CA LYS A 81 -1.35 -20.64 4.34
C LYS A 81 -2.41 -21.46 5.07
N LYS A 82 -2.33 -21.51 6.41
CA LYS A 82 -3.28 -22.26 7.29
C LYS A 82 -3.59 -23.67 6.73
N ASP A 83 -2.53 -24.42 6.41
CA ASP A 83 -2.56 -25.79 5.86
C ASP A 83 -3.13 -25.96 4.44
N THR A 84 -3.39 -24.87 3.72
CA THR A 84 -3.78 -24.90 2.30
C THR A 84 -2.61 -24.44 1.44
N ASP A 85 -2.36 -25.18 0.35
CA ASP A 85 -1.40 -24.79 -0.69
C ASP A 85 -2.08 -23.89 -1.71
N HIS A 86 -1.40 -22.82 -2.10
CA HIS A 86 -1.88 -21.81 -3.03
C HIS A 86 -0.85 -21.55 -4.12
N HIS A 87 -1.34 -21.18 -5.30
CA HIS A 87 -0.57 -20.78 -6.45
C HIS A 87 -0.93 -19.34 -6.84
N LEU A 88 0.02 -18.42 -6.72
CA LEU A 88 -0.16 -17.01 -7.08
C LEU A 88 0.73 -16.68 -8.28
N GLU A 89 0.12 -16.14 -9.31
CA GLU A 89 0.80 -15.63 -10.50
C GLU A 89 0.44 -14.16 -10.75
N ILE A 90 1.46 -13.32 -10.94
CA ILE A 90 1.31 -11.94 -11.37
C ILE A 90 2.00 -11.77 -12.71
N ARG A 91 1.28 -11.17 -13.67
CA ARG A 91 1.80 -10.83 -14.99
C ARG A 91 1.80 -9.32 -15.17
N ILE A 92 2.91 -8.79 -15.67
CA ILE A 92 3.01 -7.41 -16.14
C ILE A 92 3.27 -7.50 -17.64
N ILE A 93 2.29 -7.05 -18.42
CA ILE A 93 2.31 -7.18 -19.87
C ILE A 93 2.42 -5.79 -20.47
N LYS A 94 3.46 -5.58 -21.27
CA LYS A 94 3.64 -4.40 -22.11
C LYS A 94 3.33 -4.81 -23.55
N ASP A 95 2.48 -4.02 -24.19
CA ASP A 95 2.07 -4.19 -25.58
C ASP A 95 2.22 -2.85 -26.31
N THR A 96 3.00 -2.79 -27.37
CA THR A 96 3.11 -1.60 -28.23
C THR A 96 1.96 -1.61 -29.23
N ASN A 97 1.05 -0.64 -29.13
CA ASN A 97 -0.02 -0.53 -30.11
C ASN A 97 0.48 -0.05 -31.49
N SER A 98 -0.36 -0.14 -32.51
CA SER A 98 -0.03 0.29 -33.89
C SER A 98 0.41 1.75 -34.02
N ASN A 99 0.12 2.60 -33.02
CA ASN A 99 0.50 4.01 -32.97
C ASN A 99 1.85 4.23 -32.24
N GLY A 100 2.55 3.17 -31.84
CA GLY A 100 3.82 3.22 -31.10
C GLY A 100 3.68 3.52 -29.61
N ASN A 101 2.45 3.57 -29.07
CA ASN A 101 2.22 3.82 -27.64
C ASN A 101 2.24 2.51 -26.86
N ASN A 102 2.97 2.50 -25.75
CA ASN A 102 2.99 1.38 -24.82
C ASN A 102 1.70 1.33 -24.00
N ILE A 103 1.02 0.18 -24.05
CA ILE A 103 -0.10 -0.18 -23.17
C ILE A 103 0.44 -1.16 -22.14
N ILE A 104 0.21 -0.86 -20.87
CA ILE A 104 0.62 -1.72 -19.75
C ILE A 104 -0.63 -2.27 -19.10
N ARG A 105 -0.68 -3.60 -18.97
CA ARG A 105 -1.73 -4.29 -18.21
C ARG A 105 -1.11 -5.18 -17.16
N LYS A 106 -1.82 -5.34 -16.06
CA LYS A 106 -1.46 -6.22 -14.95
C LYS A 106 -2.56 -7.26 -14.79
N GLU A 107 -2.17 -8.52 -14.76
CA GLU A 107 -3.06 -9.65 -14.53
C GLU A 107 -2.60 -10.39 -13.28
N VAL A 108 -3.55 -10.87 -12.49
CA VAL A 108 -3.27 -11.63 -11.27
C VAL A 108 -4.15 -12.87 -11.30
N LEU A 109 -3.53 -14.03 -11.12
CA LEU A 109 -4.20 -15.32 -11.04
C LEU A 109 -3.92 -15.92 -9.67
N LEU A 110 -4.98 -16.36 -9.00
CA LEU A 110 -4.90 -17.11 -7.75
C LEU A 110 -5.55 -18.47 -8.00
N ASP A 111 -4.80 -19.54 -7.72
CA ASP A 111 -5.24 -20.93 -7.87
C ASP A 111 -5.82 -21.20 -9.27
N GLY A 112 -5.15 -20.66 -10.29
CA GLY A 112 -5.50 -20.79 -11.71
C GLY A 112 -6.63 -19.86 -12.20
N SER A 113 -7.28 -19.11 -11.31
CA SER A 113 -8.40 -18.22 -11.65
C SER A 113 -7.98 -16.76 -11.67
N GLN A 114 -8.35 -16.01 -12.70
CA GLN A 114 -8.07 -14.57 -12.78
C GLN A 114 -8.86 -13.80 -11.72
N GLN A 115 -8.15 -12.95 -10.98
CA GLN A 115 -8.71 -12.15 -9.88
C GLN A 115 -8.63 -10.66 -10.18
N LYS A 116 -9.41 -9.87 -9.44
CA LYS A 116 -9.22 -8.42 -9.37
C LYS A 116 -7.93 -8.14 -8.58
N ILE A 117 -7.15 -7.16 -9.02
CA ILE A 117 -5.87 -6.78 -8.40
C ILE A 117 -6.02 -6.57 -6.88
N ASN A 118 -7.01 -5.78 -6.47
CA ASN A 118 -7.22 -5.44 -5.06
C ASN A 118 -7.70 -6.63 -4.21
N SER A 119 -8.36 -7.63 -4.80
CA SER A 119 -8.90 -8.77 -4.03
C SER A 119 -7.84 -9.81 -3.67
N VAL A 120 -6.65 -9.76 -4.28
CA VAL A 120 -5.55 -10.68 -3.98
C VAL A 120 -4.64 -10.15 -2.87
N ILE A 121 -4.59 -8.84 -2.65
CA ILE A 121 -3.77 -8.25 -1.59
C ILE A 121 -4.17 -8.85 -0.23
N GLY A 122 -3.19 -9.27 0.55
CA GLY A 122 -3.39 -9.98 1.82
C GLY A 122 -3.56 -11.50 1.71
N THR A 123 -3.59 -12.06 0.50
CA THR A 123 -3.53 -13.53 0.31
C THR A 123 -2.14 -14.05 0.65
N PHE A 124 -1.11 -13.39 0.11
CA PHE A 124 0.30 -13.60 0.45
C PHE A 124 0.79 -12.40 1.29
N ASN A 125 1.41 -12.64 2.44
CA ASN A 125 1.85 -11.59 3.36
C ASN A 125 3.38 -11.58 3.50
N ALA A 126 4.02 -10.44 3.32
CA ALA A 126 5.45 -10.31 3.54
C ALA A 126 5.78 -9.04 4.31
N VAL A 127 6.78 -9.15 5.18
CA VAL A 127 7.41 -8.02 5.85
C VAL A 127 8.80 -7.85 5.26
N LEU A 128 9.10 -6.63 4.84
CA LEU A 128 10.39 -6.28 4.26
C LEU A 128 11.11 -5.31 5.19
N PHE A 129 12.40 -5.56 5.38
CA PHE A 129 13.30 -4.64 6.08
C PHE A 129 14.51 -4.37 5.19
N LEU A 130 14.69 -3.09 4.82
CA LEU A 130 15.83 -2.62 4.05
C LEU A 130 16.45 -1.40 4.73
N PRO A 131 17.77 -1.18 4.60
CA PRO A 131 18.44 -0.05 5.25
C PRO A 131 17.81 1.32 4.95
N HIS A 132 17.35 1.55 3.71
CA HIS A 132 16.73 2.83 3.33
C HIS A 132 15.34 3.04 3.94
N MET A 133 14.67 2.00 4.45
CA MET A 133 13.36 2.12 5.08
C MET A 133 13.42 2.89 6.42
N LEU A 134 14.61 3.15 6.97
CA LEU A 134 14.78 4.07 8.10
C LEU A 134 14.27 5.49 7.80
N GLN A 135 14.11 5.86 6.53
CA GLN A 135 13.47 7.11 6.12
C GLN A 135 12.00 7.23 6.55
N ILE A 136 11.36 6.16 6.99
CA ILE A 136 10.03 6.24 7.64
C ILE A 136 10.11 7.16 8.88
N VAL A 137 11.23 7.15 9.60
CA VAL A 137 11.45 7.98 10.80
C VAL A 137 11.84 9.40 10.43
N THR A 138 12.86 9.57 9.60
CA THR A 138 13.49 10.88 9.32
C THR A 138 12.93 11.61 8.10
N GLY A 139 12.18 10.91 7.25
CA GLY A 139 11.73 11.40 5.96
C GLY A 139 10.35 12.06 5.96
N ALA A 140 9.88 12.33 4.74
CA ALA A 140 8.62 13.03 4.50
C ALA A 140 7.39 12.22 4.95
N PRO A 141 6.27 12.87 5.32
CA PRO A 141 5.03 12.20 5.71
C PRO A 141 4.50 11.18 4.70
N GLN A 142 4.80 11.37 3.41
CA GLN A 142 4.40 10.44 2.35
C GLN A 142 4.97 9.03 2.56
N LEU A 143 6.20 8.91 3.05
CA LEU A 143 6.84 7.60 3.30
C LEU A 143 6.12 6.85 4.43
N ARG A 144 5.79 7.54 5.53
CA ARG A 144 5.00 6.96 6.64
C ARG A 144 3.61 6.55 6.20
N ARG A 145 2.93 7.38 5.39
CA ARG A 145 1.61 7.04 4.85
C ARG A 145 1.67 5.84 3.91
N HIS A 146 2.69 5.77 3.06
CA HIS A 146 2.89 4.63 2.14
C HIS A 146 3.12 3.34 2.92
N TYR A 147 4.04 3.35 3.89
CA TYR A 147 4.29 2.23 4.78
C TYR A 147 3.00 1.74 5.46
N LEU A 148 2.27 2.66 6.12
CA LEU A 148 1.03 2.32 6.81
C LEU A 148 -0.05 1.79 5.86
N ASN A 149 -0.15 2.35 4.64
CA ASN A 149 -1.08 1.86 3.63
C ASN A 149 -0.77 0.41 3.23
N LEU A 150 0.49 0.09 2.94
CA LEU A 150 0.88 -1.26 2.56
C LEU A 150 0.70 -2.26 3.70
N THR A 151 0.97 -1.87 4.95
CA THR A 151 0.74 -2.70 6.12
C THR A 151 -0.74 -3.01 6.30
N LEU A 152 -1.60 -1.99 6.27
CA LEU A 152 -3.05 -2.16 6.44
C LEU A 152 -3.68 -2.95 5.28
N ALA A 153 -3.29 -2.67 4.03
CA ALA A 153 -3.83 -3.35 2.87
C ALA A 153 -3.60 -4.87 2.91
N GLN A 154 -2.49 -5.32 3.51
CA GLN A 154 -2.18 -6.75 3.67
C GLN A 154 -3.07 -7.49 4.69
N VAL A 155 -3.73 -6.77 5.60
CA VAL A 155 -4.51 -7.39 6.70
C VAL A 155 -5.99 -7.03 6.68
N ASP A 156 -6.35 -5.96 5.97
CA ASP A 156 -7.71 -5.44 5.90
C ASP A 156 -8.13 -5.27 4.41
N PRO A 157 -8.94 -6.20 3.88
CA PRO A 157 -9.46 -6.10 2.51
C PRO A 157 -10.33 -4.86 2.29
N THR A 158 -11.13 -4.48 3.29
CA THR A 158 -12.01 -3.30 3.22
C THR A 158 -11.20 -2.01 3.18
N TYR A 159 -10.04 -1.96 3.85
CA TYR A 159 -9.10 -0.85 3.72
C TYR A 159 -8.54 -0.72 2.30
N THR A 160 -8.19 -1.84 1.67
CA THR A 160 -7.71 -1.86 0.28
C THR A 160 -8.75 -1.32 -0.69
N GLU A 161 -10.01 -1.75 -0.55
CA GLU A 161 -11.14 -1.24 -1.32
C GLU A 161 -11.37 0.26 -1.07
N SER A 162 -11.32 0.69 0.20
CA SER A 162 -11.52 2.08 0.60
C SER A 162 -10.44 3.01 0.04
N ILE A 163 -9.16 2.62 0.04
CA ILE A 163 -8.10 3.39 -0.61
C ILE A 163 -8.35 3.54 -2.11
N SER A 164 -8.70 2.44 -2.78
CA SER A 164 -8.95 2.45 -4.22
C SER A 164 -10.12 3.37 -4.57
N GLU A 165 -11.22 3.28 -3.82
CA GLU A 165 -12.40 4.10 -4.03
C GLU A 165 -12.14 5.57 -3.69
N TYR A 166 -11.42 5.85 -2.60
CA TYR A 166 -11.02 7.21 -2.21
C TYR A 166 -10.20 7.89 -3.30
N ASN A 167 -9.16 7.22 -3.82
CA ASN A 167 -8.29 7.79 -4.86
C ASN A 167 -9.05 8.03 -6.17
N LYS A 168 -9.90 7.07 -6.58
CA LYS A 168 -10.73 7.21 -7.79
C LYS A 168 -11.72 8.37 -7.64
N THR A 169 -12.41 8.45 -6.51
CA THR A 169 -13.37 9.51 -6.19
C THR A 169 -12.71 10.88 -6.14
N LEU A 170 -11.55 10.98 -5.48
CA LEU A 170 -10.78 12.22 -5.41
C LEU A 170 -10.34 12.71 -6.79
N ALA A 171 -9.92 11.81 -7.69
CA ALA A 171 -9.54 12.18 -9.05
C ALA A 171 -10.74 12.71 -9.86
N GLN A 172 -11.90 12.05 -9.77
CA GLN A 172 -13.15 12.50 -10.43
C GLN A 172 -13.61 13.85 -9.88
N ARG A 173 -13.59 14.02 -8.56
CA ARG A 173 -13.93 15.28 -7.89
C ARG A 173 -13.02 16.42 -8.33
N ASN A 174 -11.71 16.20 -8.38
CA ASN A 174 -10.75 17.21 -8.83
C ASN A 174 -10.93 17.58 -10.30
N ALA A 175 -11.27 16.60 -11.16
CA ALA A 175 -11.59 16.87 -12.56
C ALA A 175 -12.86 17.71 -12.70
N LEU A 176 -13.91 17.40 -11.92
CA LEU A 176 -15.14 18.18 -11.89
C LEU A 176 -14.90 19.62 -11.39
N LEU A 177 -14.12 19.80 -10.31
CA LEU A 177 -13.75 21.13 -9.82
C LEU A 177 -13.03 21.96 -10.89
N LYS A 178 -12.11 21.34 -11.62
CA LYS A 178 -11.42 22.01 -12.73
C LYS A 178 -12.39 22.42 -13.85
N GLN A 179 -13.33 21.53 -14.21
CA GLN A 179 -14.35 21.82 -15.21
C GLN A 179 -15.29 22.96 -14.77
N LEU A 180 -15.75 22.96 -13.52
CA LEU A 180 -16.61 24.00 -12.97
C LEU A 180 -15.91 25.36 -12.98
N ASN A 181 -14.62 25.39 -12.66
CA ASN A 181 -13.82 26.61 -12.70
C ASN A 181 -13.63 27.16 -14.13
N GLU A 182 -13.51 26.28 -15.14
CA GLU A 182 -13.23 26.69 -16.52
C GLU A 182 -14.50 27.06 -17.33
N ARG A 183 -15.60 26.31 -17.15
CA ARG A 183 -16.75 26.37 -18.06
C ARG A 183 -18.06 26.75 -17.41
N SER A 184 -18.08 26.95 -16.08
CA SER A 184 -19.30 26.99 -15.26
C SER A 184 -20.13 25.70 -15.42
N GLY A 185 -20.81 25.28 -14.37
CA GLY A 185 -21.60 24.04 -14.41
C GLY A 185 -22.38 23.85 -13.12
N ASP A 186 -23.03 22.69 -13.03
CA ASP A 186 -23.86 22.36 -11.88
C ASP A 186 -22.99 21.92 -10.68
N VAL A 187 -22.94 22.79 -9.67
CA VAL A 187 -22.18 22.59 -8.43
C VAL A 187 -22.79 21.44 -7.61
N ASP A 188 -24.08 21.14 -7.77
CA ASP A 188 -24.76 20.10 -7.00
C ASP A 188 -24.18 18.70 -7.30
N GLN A 189 -23.50 18.54 -8.45
CA GLN A 189 -22.77 17.30 -8.78
C GLN A 189 -21.62 17.01 -7.81
N LEU A 190 -21.07 18.00 -7.10
CA LEU A 190 -20.04 17.78 -6.08
C LEU A 190 -20.56 16.98 -4.88
N SER A 191 -21.84 17.16 -4.52
CA SER A 191 -22.44 16.52 -3.34
C SER A 191 -22.33 14.99 -3.36
N TYR A 192 -22.53 14.38 -4.52
CA TYR A 192 -22.38 12.94 -4.73
C TYR A 192 -20.93 12.48 -4.47
N TRP A 193 -19.94 13.23 -4.98
CA TRP A 193 -18.52 12.92 -4.78
C TRP A 193 -18.09 13.18 -3.33
N ASP A 194 -18.65 14.20 -2.68
CA ASP A 194 -18.40 14.50 -1.27
C ASP A 194 -18.93 13.38 -0.35
N GLU A 195 -20.07 12.78 -0.67
CA GLU A 195 -20.58 11.60 0.06
C GLU A 195 -19.66 10.39 -0.14
N LYS A 196 -19.19 10.13 -1.36
CA LYS A 196 -18.29 9.01 -1.64
C LYS A 196 -16.91 9.19 -1.00
N ILE A 197 -16.34 10.39 -1.03
CA ILE A 197 -15.02 10.66 -0.46
C ILE A 197 -15.03 10.61 1.06
N THR A 198 -16.11 11.06 1.69
CA THR A 198 -16.28 11.02 3.15
C THR A 198 -16.46 9.60 3.64
N GLN A 199 -17.26 8.78 2.95
CA GLN A 199 -17.44 7.36 3.31
C GLN A 199 -16.12 6.59 3.26
N ALA A 200 -15.40 6.65 2.14
CA ALA A 200 -14.12 5.95 1.99
C ALA A 200 -13.03 6.54 2.90
N GLY A 201 -12.99 7.87 3.04
CA GLY A 201 -12.01 8.57 3.85
C GLY A 201 -12.19 8.34 5.35
N ALA A 202 -13.43 8.26 5.84
CA ALA A 202 -13.72 7.94 7.24
C ALA A 202 -13.22 6.54 7.61
N TYR A 203 -13.42 5.55 6.74
CA TYR A 203 -12.88 4.21 6.96
C TYR A 203 -11.34 4.20 7.02
N ILE A 204 -10.68 4.91 6.10
CA ILE A 204 -9.22 5.04 6.09
C ILE A 204 -8.72 5.69 7.40
N ILE A 205 -9.38 6.76 7.86
CA ILE A 205 -9.02 7.45 9.11
C ILE A 205 -9.19 6.50 10.30
N HIS A 206 -10.34 5.82 10.39
CA HIS A 206 -10.64 4.88 11.47
C HIS A 206 -9.62 3.74 11.53
N ALA A 207 -9.35 3.07 10.41
CA ALA A 207 -8.38 1.97 10.33
C ALA A 207 -6.96 2.42 10.73
N ARG A 208 -6.54 3.63 10.32
CA ARG A 208 -5.24 4.19 10.69
C ARG A 208 -5.14 4.55 12.16
N ILE A 209 -6.22 5.05 12.78
CA ILE A 209 -6.27 5.29 14.22
C ILE A 209 -5.98 3.99 14.98
N GLN A 210 -6.70 2.92 14.64
CA GLN A 210 -6.52 1.62 15.30
C GLN A 210 -5.13 1.05 15.05
N ALA A 211 -4.66 1.06 13.80
CA ALA A 211 -3.33 0.56 13.48
C ALA A 211 -2.20 1.31 14.20
N ILE A 212 -2.27 2.65 14.28
CA ILE A 212 -1.24 3.43 14.98
C ILE A 212 -1.25 3.16 16.49
N LYS A 213 -2.43 2.94 17.09
CA LYS A 213 -2.53 2.51 18.49
C LYS A 213 -1.87 1.15 18.71
N ASP A 214 -2.22 0.16 17.89
CA ASP A 214 -1.71 -1.20 18.02
C ASP A 214 -0.19 -1.27 17.76
N ILE A 215 0.28 -0.62 16.69
CA ILE A 215 1.72 -0.50 16.39
C ILE A 215 2.42 0.25 17.52
N GLY A 216 1.84 1.34 18.02
CA GLY A 216 2.40 2.13 19.12
C GLY A 216 2.61 1.30 20.38
N TYR A 217 1.62 0.49 20.75
CA TYR A 217 1.70 -0.40 21.91
C TYR A 217 2.82 -1.44 21.78
N ILE A 218 2.89 -2.12 20.63
CA ILE A 218 3.92 -3.15 20.38
C ILE A 218 5.31 -2.51 20.28
N ALA A 219 5.44 -1.43 19.51
CA ALA A 219 6.70 -0.76 19.25
C ALA A 219 7.28 -0.12 20.51
N ALA A 220 6.45 0.45 21.39
CA ALA A 220 6.92 1.03 22.65
C ALA A 220 7.62 -0.01 23.53
N SER A 221 7.06 -1.21 23.66
CA SER A 221 7.66 -2.29 24.44
C SER A 221 9.00 -2.74 23.84
N ILE A 222 9.06 -2.95 22.52
CA ILE A 222 10.30 -3.36 21.84
C ILE A 222 11.36 -2.25 21.95
N HIS A 223 10.97 -0.99 21.75
CA HIS A 223 11.88 0.14 21.84
C HIS A 223 12.47 0.27 23.24
N GLN A 224 11.65 0.15 24.29
CA GLN A 224 12.10 0.20 25.67
C GLN A 224 13.15 -0.88 25.98
N GLU A 225 12.98 -2.08 25.45
CA GLU A 225 13.97 -3.15 25.57
C GLU A 225 15.29 -2.81 24.86
N LEU A 226 15.20 -2.30 23.62
CA LEU A 226 16.38 -1.92 22.81
C LEU A 226 17.17 -0.74 23.42
N THR A 227 16.48 0.23 24.01
CA THR A 227 17.09 1.41 24.64
C THR A 227 17.35 1.24 26.13
N ARG A 228 17.05 0.06 26.70
CA ARG A 228 17.20 -0.23 28.14
C ARG A 228 16.45 0.76 29.04
N GLY A 229 15.36 1.35 28.52
CA GLY A 229 14.52 2.32 29.23
C GLY A 229 15.01 3.77 29.16
N ASP A 230 16.08 4.08 28.43
CA ASP A 230 16.61 5.44 28.33
C ASP A 230 15.73 6.37 27.48
N GLU A 231 14.87 5.81 26.63
CA GLU A 231 14.03 6.56 25.71
C GLU A 231 12.60 6.01 25.63
N ILE A 232 11.63 6.90 25.41
CA ILE A 232 10.21 6.59 25.26
C ILE A 232 9.79 6.83 23.81
N LEU A 233 9.30 5.78 23.14
CA LEU A 233 8.71 5.89 21.81
C LEU A 233 7.20 6.18 21.91
N ARG A 234 6.72 7.19 21.16
CA ARG A 234 5.30 7.52 21.02
C ARG A 234 4.95 7.71 19.55
N LEU A 235 3.80 7.17 19.13
CA LEU A 235 3.28 7.34 17.78
C LEU A 235 1.96 8.12 17.83
N ASN A 236 1.93 9.27 17.17
CA ASN A 236 0.76 10.15 17.12
C ASN A 236 0.23 10.21 15.69
N TYR A 237 -1.03 9.85 15.49
CA TYR A 237 -1.69 10.01 14.20
C TYR A 237 -2.25 11.43 14.07
N LEU A 238 -1.88 12.12 12.98
CA LEU A 238 -2.39 13.44 12.62
C LEU A 238 -3.27 13.31 11.36
N PRO A 239 -4.58 13.07 11.52
CA PRO A 239 -5.49 12.94 10.38
C PRO A 239 -5.82 14.29 9.74
N SER A 240 -6.30 14.26 8.49
CA SER A 240 -6.81 15.46 7.79
C SER A 240 -8.12 15.99 8.37
N PHE A 241 -8.96 15.06 8.86
CA PHE A 241 -10.10 15.35 9.70
C PHE A 241 -9.85 14.72 11.07
N ASP A 242 -9.76 15.55 12.10
CA ASP A 242 -9.56 15.09 13.47
C ASP A 242 -10.92 15.03 14.19
N PRO A 243 -11.47 13.84 14.43
CA PRO A 243 -12.75 13.69 15.12
C PRO A 243 -12.69 14.11 16.59
N ALA A 244 -11.47 14.25 17.14
CA ALA A 244 -11.26 14.66 18.53
C ALA A 244 -10.80 16.12 18.66
N ALA A 245 -10.79 16.91 17.58
CA ALA A 245 -10.39 18.30 17.66
C ALA A 245 -11.40 19.15 18.44
N SER A 246 -10.89 19.95 19.38
CA SER A 246 -11.68 20.95 20.08
C SER A 246 -12.24 22.02 19.12
N PRO A 247 -13.45 22.58 19.41
CA PRO A 247 -14.05 23.63 18.60
C PRO A 247 -13.14 24.88 18.48
N PRO A 248 -13.24 25.66 17.38
CA PRO A 248 -12.45 26.87 17.21
C PRO A 248 -12.69 27.87 18.36
N GLY A 249 -11.62 28.24 19.07
CA GLY A 249 -11.63 29.17 20.21
C GLY A 249 -11.10 28.58 21.53
N GLN A 250 -10.95 27.26 21.62
CA GLN A 250 -10.19 26.62 22.71
C GLN A 250 -8.73 26.43 22.30
N ILE A 251 -7.83 27.22 22.90
CA ILE A 251 -6.39 26.96 22.82
C ILE A 251 -6.12 25.75 23.73
N GLU A 252 -6.01 24.58 23.13
CA GLU A 252 -5.39 23.45 23.82
C GLU A 252 -3.90 23.76 23.98
N LEU A 253 -3.41 23.70 25.22
CA LEU A 253 -1.98 23.59 25.47
C LEU A 253 -1.47 22.40 24.65
N PRO A 254 -0.30 22.46 23.99
CA PRO A 254 0.27 21.30 23.31
C PRO A 254 0.55 20.22 24.37
N LEU A 255 -0.45 19.36 24.60
CA LEU A 255 -0.48 18.50 25.76
C LEU A 255 0.49 17.35 25.58
N GLU A 256 1.17 17.05 26.68
CA GLU A 256 2.15 16.00 26.89
C GLU A 256 1.62 14.57 26.67
N ASN A 257 0.35 14.41 26.25
CA ASN A 257 -0.32 13.15 25.98
C ASN A 257 -0.94 13.13 24.57
N ALA A 258 -0.70 12.05 23.85
CA ALA A 258 -1.38 11.78 22.58
C ALA A 258 -2.89 11.66 22.83
N LEU A 259 -3.71 12.45 22.12
CA LEU A 259 -5.17 12.28 22.10
C LEU A 259 -5.51 10.85 21.65
N ASP A 260 -6.09 10.06 22.55
CA ASP A 260 -6.58 8.72 22.22
C ASP A 260 -7.88 8.86 21.41
N ARG A 261 -7.80 8.46 20.14
CA ARG A 261 -8.92 8.49 19.19
C ARG A 261 -9.55 7.12 18.99
N SER A 262 -9.06 6.09 19.68
CA SER A 262 -9.45 4.69 19.41
C SER A 262 -10.87 4.33 19.81
N GLY A 263 -11.52 5.17 20.64
CA GLY A 263 -12.93 5.03 20.99
C GLY A 263 -13.89 5.77 20.06
N VAL A 264 -13.40 6.45 19.01
CA VAL A 264 -14.26 7.17 18.07
C VAL A 264 -14.86 6.18 17.07
N GLU A 265 -16.19 6.17 16.98
CA GLU A 265 -16.91 5.30 16.04
C GLU A 265 -16.74 5.77 14.60
N LEU A 266 -16.73 4.82 13.66
CA LEU A 266 -16.62 5.11 12.22
C LEU A 266 -17.68 6.12 11.74
N LYS A 267 -18.90 6.01 12.28
CA LYS A 267 -20.02 6.89 11.91
C LYS A 267 -19.75 8.34 12.30
N ASP A 268 -19.23 8.57 13.50
CA ASP A 268 -18.92 9.93 13.99
C ASP A 268 -17.82 10.57 13.12
N ILE A 269 -16.83 9.77 12.70
CA ILE A 269 -15.79 10.22 11.76
C ILE A 269 -16.43 10.60 10.41
N GLN A 270 -17.34 9.79 9.89
CA GLN A 270 -17.99 10.03 8.61
C GLN A 270 -18.86 11.29 8.64
N ASP A 271 -19.72 11.43 9.64
CA ASP A 271 -20.65 12.55 9.78
C ASP A 271 -19.88 13.86 9.96
N GLY A 272 -18.90 13.90 10.87
CA GLY A 272 -18.07 15.09 11.09
C GLY A 272 -17.17 15.43 9.89
N TYR A 273 -16.63 14.43 9.19
CA TYR A 273 -15.83 14.68 7.99
C TYR A 273 -16.69 15.28 6.86
N ARG A 274 -17.94 14.82 6.73
CA ARG A 274 -18.89 15.38 5.76
C ARG A 274 -19.22 16.82 6.10
N GLU A 275 -19.52 17.14 7.35
CA GLU A 275 -19.79 18.52 7.78
C GLU A 275 -18.62 19.46 7.46
N LYS A 276 -17.39 19.04 7.76
CA LYS A 276 -16.17 19.84 7.47
C LYS A 276 -15.92 20.06 5.98
N LEU A 277 -16.36 19.14 5.12
CA LEU A 277 -16.21 19.31 3.67
C LEU A 277 -17.24 20.26 3.07
N LEU A 278 -18.40 20.41 3.72
CA LEU A 278 -19.49 21.30 3.30
C LEU A 278 -19.37 22.72 3.88
N SER A 279 -18.57 22.91 4.94
CA SER A 279 -18.26 24.21 5.56
C SER A 279 -17.18 24.97 4.79
#